data_AF-A0A0F2Q3T4-F1
#
_entry.id   AF-A0A0F2Q3T4-F1
#
_cell.length_a   1.000
_cell.length_b   1.000
_cell.length_c   1.000
_cell.angle_alpha   90.00
_cell.angle_beta   90.00
_cell.angle_gamma   90.00
#
_symmetry.space_group_name_H-M   'P 1'
#
loop_
_entity.id
_entity.type
_entity.pdbx_description
1 polymer ?
#
loop_
_entity_poly.entity_id
_entity_poly.type
_entity_poly.pdbx_seq_one_letter_code
_entity_poly.pdbx_strand_id
1 'polypeptide(L)'
;MKNNKFLLIVCISFLMATVLTFGIRQDSSIAENGSNFVNKIQINKSGKVAKDNLDNIIKINAGLLKKTPGLTIVATINDTVDLSAEEFDYMKKMYVAYDMNKSDNYIFNVLLEEKIKLAEVQKKGLIPTEKEITDYILMEQKIAGENPEVLREIINSSGLTEDDYWNIFERFYATKIVAFSKLSQSIFKDAGIENTDKVGLELLETQKEYYKKFIGELKDKATVTINKEYKDFSYDKKILTVK
;
A
#
# COMPACT_ATOMS: atom_id res chain seq x y z
N MET A 1 -24.75 -16.25 -17.97
CA MET A 1 -24.56 -15.12 -17.03
C MET A 1 -23.67 -15.51 -15.85
N LYS A 2 -22.38 -15.85 -16.07
CA LYS A 2 -21.51 -16.35 -14.99
C LYS A 2 -20.18 -15.60 -14.78
N ASN A 3 -19.91 -14.54 -15.56
CA ASN A 3 -18.57 -13.92 -15.56
C ASN A 3 -18.50 -12.44 -15.10
N ASN A 4 -19.60 -11.82 -14.69
CA ASN A 4 -19.57 -10.40 -14.30
C ASN A 4 -19.14 -10.14 -12.84
N LYS A 5 -19.08 -11.19 -12.00
CA LYS A 5 -18.59 -11.05 -10.61
C LYS A 5 -17.07 -11.09 -10.51
N PHE A 6 -16.40 -11.79 -11.44
CA PHE A 6 -14.93 -11.89 -11.46
C PHE A 6 -14.28 -10.59 -11.98
N LEU A 7 -14.90 -9.94 -12.96
CA LEU A 7 -14.47 -8.62 -13.45
C LEU A 7 -14.60 -7.53 -12.37
N LEU A 8 -15.63 -7.59 -11.52
CA LEU A 8 -15.86 -6.60 -10.48
C LEU A 8 -14.83 -6.70 -9.33
N ILE A 9 -14.38 -7.92 -9.00
CA ILE A 9 -13.38 -8.13 -7.95
C ILE A 9 -11.99 -7.69 -8.41
N VAL A 10 -11.65 -7.93 -9.68
CA VAL A 10 -10.38 -7.50 -10.30
C VAL A 10 -10.31 -5.97 -10.45
N CYS A 11 -11.43 -5.30 -10.75
CA CYS A 11 -11.46 -3.84 -10.80
C CYS A 11 -11.35 -3.17 -9.42
N ILE A 12 -11.81 -3.82 -8.34
CA ILE A 12 -11.73 -3.26 -6.97
C ILE A 12 -10.32 -3.39 -6.38
N SER A 13 -9.57 -4.45 -6.70
CA SER A 13 -8.16 -4.58 -6.30
C SER A 13 -7.23 -3.64 -7.07
N PHE A 14 -7.51 -3.37 -8.36
CA PHE A 14 -6.70 -2.45 -9.18
C PHE A 14 -6.92 -0.96 -8.81
N LEU A 15 -8.12 -0.59 -8.36
CA LEU A 15 -8.43 0.78 -7.92
C LEU A 15 -7.89 1.12 -6.52
N MET A 16 -7.69 0.13 -5.63
CA MET A 16 -7.11 0.39 -4.31
C MET A 16 -5.57 0.34 -4.31
N ALA A 17 -4.95 -0.44 -5.20
CA ALA A 17 -3.50 -0.43 -5.37
C ALA A 17 -3.01 0.93 -5.90
N THR A 18 -3.72 1.54 -6.85
CA THR A 18 -3.34 2.84 -7.43
C THR A 18 -3.52 4.02 -6.48
N VAL A 19 -4.55 4.03 -5.62
CA VAL A 19 -4.81 5.14 -4.70
C VAL A 19 -3.85 5.15 -3.50
N LEU A 20 -3.27 4.01 -3.12
CA LEU A 20 -2.31 3.93 -2.01
C LEU A 20 -0.84 3.94 -2.44
N THR A 21 -0.51 3.53 -3.67
CA THR A 21 0.90 3.56 -4.14
C THR A 21 1.24 4.76 -5.03
N PHE A 22 0.25 5.43 -5.62
CA PHE A 22 0.51 6.54 -6.54
C PHE A 22 -0.43 7.71 -6.25
N GLY A 23 0.10 8.72 -5.58
CA GLY A 23 -0.43 10.09 -5.64
C GLY A 23 -0.32 10.71 -7.04
N ILE A 24 -0.56 9.93 -8.11
CA ILE A 24 -0.77 10.40 -9.47
C ILE A 24 -2.24 10.80 -9.54
N ARG A 25 -2.53 12.06 -9.20
CA ARG A 25 -3.58 12.77 -9.95
C ARG A 25 -3.09 12.74 -11.41
N GLN A 26 -3.74 11.96 -12.28
CA GLN A 26 -3.52 12.07 -13.72
C GLN A 26 -3.88 13.49 -14.13
N ASP A 27 -2.88 14.34 -14.36
CA ASP A 27 -3.01 15.43 -15.31
C ASP A 27 -2.91 14.78 -16.71
N SER A 28 -4.03 14.77 -17.41
CA SER A 28 -4.25 14.09 -18.68
C SER A 28 -3.57 14.78 -19.88
N SER A 29 -2.35 15.30 -19.73
CA SER A 29 -1.73 16.16 -20.76
C SER A 29 -0.32 15.75 -21.23
N ILE A 30 0.18 14.54 -20.96
CA ILE A 30 1.48 14.10 -21.50
C ILE A 30 1.25 13.04 -22.60
N ALA A 31 1.29 13.55 -23.83
CA ALA A 31 1.07 12.83 -25.08
C ALA A 31 2.04 11.66 -25.33
N GLU A 32 1.53 10.68 -26.09
CA GLU A 32 1.93 9.28 -26.28
C GLU A 32 3.37 8.94 -26.74
N ASN A 33 4.27 9.89 -27.01
CA ASN A 33 5.65 9.55 -27.43
C ASN A 33 6.75 9.95 -26.44
N GLY A 34 6.44 10.75 -25.40
CA GLY A 34 7.36 11.07 -24.30
C GLY A 34 7.22 10.18 -23.06
N SER A 35 6.08 9.48 -22.92
CA SER A 35 5.75 8.70 -21.73
C SER A 35 6.60 7.44 -21.57
N ASN A 36 6.95 6.74 -22.65
CA ASN A 36 7.71 5.49 -22.58
C ASN A 36 9.13 5.68 -22.00
N PHE A 37 9.81 6.80 -22.31
CA PHE A 37 11.14 7.09 -21.80
C PHE A 37 11.13 7.55 -20.34
N VAL A 38 10.19 8.42 -19.97
CA VAL A 38 10.00 8.87 -18.58
C VAL A 38 9.59 7.71 -17.68
N ASN A 39 8.68 6.85 -18.16
CA ASN A 39 8.28 5.63 -17.45
C ASN A 39 9.47 4.69 -17.26
N LYS A 40 10.30 4.46 -18.29
CA LYS A 40 11.49 3.61 -18.18
C LYS A 40 12.53 4.15 -17.20
N ILE A 41 12.78 5.47 -17.18
CA ILE A 41 13.69 6.09 -16.21
C ILE A 41 13.17 5.91 -14.79
N GLN A 42 11.88 6.13 -14.56
CA GLN A 42 11.29 5.98 -13.23
C GLN A 42 11.31 4.52 -12.78
N ILE A 43 11.01 3.57 -13.66
CA ILE A 43 11.12 2.13 -13.37
C ILE A 43 12.57 1.75 -13.01
N ASN A 44 13.57 2.24 -13.76
CA ASN A 44 14.99 2.03 -13.44
C ASN A 44 15.33 2.57 -12.04
N LYS A 45 14.91 3.81 -11.73
CA LYS A 45 15.18 4.46 -10.44
C LYS A 45 14.52 3.70 -9.28
N SER A 46 13.22 3.38 -9.40
CA SER A 46 12.46 2.72 -8.33
C SER A 46 12.94 1.30 -8.11
N GLY A 47 13.26 0.59 -9.21
CA GLY A 47 13.80 -0.74 -9.15
C GLY A 47 15.21 -0.79 -8.52
N LYS A 48 16.06 0.19 -8.82
CA LYS A 48 17.34 0.35 -8.12
C LYS A 48 17.15 0.61 -6.62
N VAL A 49 16.21 1.46 -6.24
CA VAL A 49 15.87 1.68 -4.82
C VAL A 49 15.44 0.38 -4.16
N ALA A 50 14.57 -0.40 -4.81
CA ALA A 50 14.14 -1.70 -4.30
C ALA A 50 15.34 -2.63 -4.07
N LYS A 51 16.20 -2.78 -5.07
CA LYS A 51 17.42 -3.60 -5.00
C LYS A 51 18.36 -3.17 -3.86
N ASP A 52 18.66 -1.87 -3.78
CA ASP A 52 19.58 -1.33 -2.78
C ASP A 52 19.02 -1.40 -1.35
N ASN A 53 17.73 -1.73 -1.18
CA ASN A 53 17.06 -1.81 0.13
C ASN A 53 16.40 -3.19 0.38
N LEU A 54 16.79 -4.25 -0.35
CA LEU A 54 16.21 -5.60 -0.20
C LEU A 54 16.19 -6.09 1.25
N ASP A 55 17.31 -5.97 1.97
CA ASP A 55 17.42 -6.38 3.38
C ASP A 55 16.40 -5.65 4.27
N ASN A 56 16.16 -4.37 4.00
CA ASN A 56 15.15 -3.60 4.73
C ASN A 56 13.76 -4.11 4.40
N ILE A 57 13.46 -4.36 3.12
CA ILE A 57 12.15 -4.89 2.68
C ILE A 57 11.88 -6.26 3.32
N ILE A 58 12.88 -7.15 3.40
CA ILE A 58 12.78 -8.45 4.09
C ILE A 58 12.40 -8.24 5.56
N LYS A 59 13.09 -7.34 6.27
CA LYS A 59 12.80 -7.06 7.68
C LYS A 59 11.42 -6.44 7.87
N ILE A 60 11.01 -5.53 6.97
CA ILE A 60 9.69 -4.90 6.99
C ILE A 60 8.60 -5.96 6.77
N ASN A 61 8.77 -6.86 5.80
CA ASN A 61 7.86 -7.96 5.55
C ASN A 61 7.66 -8.85 6.80
N ALA A 62 8.72 -9.07 7.58
CA ALA A 62 8.67 -9.93 8.77
C ALA A 62 7.77 -9.39 9.89
N GLY A 63 7.51 -8.09 9.95
CA GLY A 63 6.54 -7.53 10.90
C GLY A 63 5.74 -6.35 10.35
N LEU A 64 5.30 -6.50 9.12
CA LEU A 64 4.35 -5.58 8.51
C LEU A 64 3.02 -5.53 9.28
N LEU A 65 2.61 -6.66 9.89
CA LEU A 65 1.33 -6.85 10.58
C LEU A 65 1.46 -7.04 12.10
N LYS A 66 2.64 -6.82 12.68
CA LYS A 66 2.91 -7.02 14.11
C LYS A 66 4.13 -6.20 14.54
N LYS A 67 4.34 -6.04 15.85
CA LYS A 67 5.60 -5.48 16.36
C LYS A 67 6.80 -6.30 15.87
N THR A 68 7.80 -5.62 15.33
CA THR A 68 9.03 -6.26 14.84
C THR A 68 10.16 -6.03 15.83
N PRO A 69 10.72 -7.07 16.46
CA PRO A 69 11.92 -6.93 17.28
C PRO A 69 13.11 -6.51 16.42
N GLY A 70 13.92 -5.58 16.92
CA GLY A 70 15.22 -5.24 16.31
C GLY A 70 15.18 -4.20 15.19
N LEU A 71 14.05 -3.56 14.93
CA LEU A 71 13.96 -2.38 14.07
C LEU A 71 13.90 -1.09 14.89
N THR A 72 14.41 0.00 14.32
CA THR A 72 14.26 1.33 14.94
C THR A 72 12.84 1.81 14.73
N ILE A 73 12.10 2.04 15.81
CA ILE A 73 10.69 2.42 15.74
C ILE A 73 10.55 3.94 15.64
N VAL A 74 9.87 4.40 14.59
CA VAL A 74 9.49 5.80 14.39
C VAL A 74 8.20 6.10 15.15
N ALA A 75 7.19 5.23 15.00
CA ALA A 75 5.91 5.36 15.68
C ALA A 75 5.25 4.01 15.90
N THR A 76 4.45 3.92 16.95
CA THR A 76 3.61 2.75 17.25
C THR A 76 2.14 3.18 17.24
N ILE A 77 1.31 2.43 16.52
CA ILE A 77 -0.12 2.67 16.36
C ILE A 77 -0.89 1.64 17.20
N ASN A 78 -1.78 2.14 18.06
CA ASN A 78 -2.64 1.38 18.98
C ASN A 78 -1.88 0.34 19.82
N ASP A 79 -0.60 0.59 20.11
CA ASP A 79 0.31 -0.35 20.78
C ASP A 79 0.47 -1.71 20.10
N THR A 80 0.08 -1.88 18.82
CA THR A 80 0.11 -3.18 18.12
C THR A 80 0.93 -3.20 16.83
N VAL A 81 0.93 -2.11 16.07
CA VAL A 81 1.59 -2.03 14.76
C VAL A 81 2.63 -0.93 14.78
N ASP A 82 3.84 -1.26 14.34
CA ASP A 82 4.95 -0.31 14.31
C ASP A 82 5.19 0.22 12.88
N LEU A 83 5.58 1.49 12.82
CA LEU A 83 6.26 2.11 11.69
C LEU A 83 7.76 2.16 12.01
N SER A 84 8.57 1.46 11.23
CA SER A 84 10.03 1.46 11.40
C SER A 84 10.71 2.57 10.60
N ALA A 85 11.94 2.91 11.01
CA ALA A 85 12.78 3.88 10.32
C ALA A 85 13.17 3.38 8.92
N GLU A 86 13.39 2.08 8.79
CA GLU A 86 13.71 1.42 7.54
C GLU A 86 12.56 1.52 6.53
N GLU A 87 11.31 1.34 6.97
CA GLU A 87 10.15 1.55 6.10
C GLU A 87 10.00 3.01 5.71
N PHE A 88 10.17 3.93 6.66
CA PHE A 88 10.06 5.36 6.38
C PHE A 88 11.12 5.85 5.39
N ASP A 89 12.39 5.46 5.58
CA ASP A 89 13.49 5.79 4.68
C ASP A 89 13.34 5.15 3.30
N TYR A 90 12.94 3.88 3.24
CA TYR A 90 12.63 3.21 1.99
C TYR A 90 11.56 3.96 1.20
N MET A 91 10.46 4.34 1.85
CA MET A 91 9.40 5.09 1.19
C MET A 91 9.86 6.49 0.74
N LYS A 92 10.67 7.20 1.54
CA LYS A 92 11.28 8.47 1.09
C LYS A 92 12.06 8.31 -0.22
N LYS A 93 12.89 7.28 -0.31
CA LYS A 93 13.65 6.96 -1.52
C LYS A 93 12.75 6.61 -2.71
N MET A 94 11.66 5.87 -2.48
CA MET A 94 10.67 5.55 -3.51
C MET A 94 9.97 6.79 -4.05
N TYR A 95 9.54 7.72 -3.19
CA TYR A 95 8.94 9.00 -3.62
C TYR A 95 9.90 9.81 -4.49
N VAL A 96 11.18 9.88 -4.13
CA VAL A 96 12.22 10.52 -4.94
C VAL A 96 12.42 9.79 -6.27
N ALA A 97 12.43 8.46 -6.29
CA ALA A 97 12.60 7.67 -7.51
C ALA A 97 11.47 7.88 -8.53
N TYR A 98 10.24 8.12 -8.04
CA TYR A 98 9.09 8.49 -8.87
C TYR A 98 9.01 9.99 -9.18
N ASP A 99 10.05 10.77 -8.87
CA ASP A 99 10.10 12.23 -9.02
C ASP A 99 8.90 12.94 -8.32
N MET A 100 8.39 12.32 -7.25
CA MET A 100 7.31 12.86 -6.41
C MET A 100 7.91 13.65 -5.25
N ASN A 101 8.14 14.95 -5.47
CA ASN A 101 8.65 15.87 -4.45
C ASN A 101 7.61 16.10 -3.33
N LYS A 102 7.57 15.19 -2.36
CA LYS A 102 6.76 15.28 -1.15
C LYS A 102 7.64 15.53 0.07
N SER A 103 7.11 16.27 1.04
CA SER A 103 7.80 16.48 2.31
C SER A 103 7.83 15.22 3.15
N ASP A 104 8.85 15.08 4.00
CA ASP A 104 8.96 13.94 4.93
C ASP A 104 7.71 13.81 5.81
N ASN A 105 7.12 14.91 6.26
CA ASN A 105 5.89 14.89 7.05
C ASN A 105 4.67 14.39 6.24
N TYR A 106 4.62 14.64 4.94
CA TYR A 106 3.58 14.06 4.08
C TYR A 106 3.73 12.54 4.01
N ILE A 107 4.94 12.06 3.74
CA ILE A 107 5.24 10.62 3.63
C ILE A 107 4.97 9.92 4.97
N PHE A 108 5.38 10.54 6.08
CA PHE A 108 5.08 10.07 7.42
C PHE A 108 3.57 9.90 7.66
N ASN A 109 2.75 10.89 7.29
CA ASN A 109 1.30 10.81 7.47
C ASN A 109 0.64 9.74 6.60
N VAL A 110 1.13 9.54 5.37
CA VAL A 110 0.68 8.44 4.50
C VAL A 110 0.95 7.09 5.18
N LEU A 111 2.16 6.90 5.70
CA LEU A 111 2.54 5.66 6.36
C LEU A 111 1.78 5.45 7.67
N LEU A 112 1.55 6.50 8.46
CA LEU A 112 0.71 6.41 9.66
C LEU A 112 -0.71 5.97 9.31
N GLU A 113 -1.32 6.52 8.26
CA GLU A 113 -2.64 6.08 7.82
C GLU A 113 -2.65 4.61 7.38
N GLU A 114 -1.60 4.15 6.68
CA GLU A 114 -1.42 2.72 6.39
C GLU A 114 -1.36 1.89 7.68
N LYS A 115 -0.54 2.28 8.66
CA LYS A 115 -0.42 1.55 9.92
C LYS A 115 -1.71 1.54 10.74
N ILE A 116 -2.51 2.60 10.69
CA ILE A 116 -3.84 2.65 11.31
C ILE A 116 -4.79 1.64 10.69
N LYS A 117 -4.79 1.52 9.36
CA LYS A 117 -5.57 0.47 8.68
C LYS A 117 -5.09 -0.93 9.04
N LEU A 118 -3.77 -1.15 9.11
CA LEU A 118 -3.22 -2.45 9.51
C LEU A 118 -3.55 -2.81 10.97
N ALA A 119 -3.55 -1.83 11.87
CA ALA A 119 -3.98 -2.03 13.25
C ALA A 119 -5.47 -2.43 13.33
N GLU A 120 -6.33 -1.85 12.50
CA GLU A 120 -7.74 -2.25 12.43
C GLU A 120 -7.92 -3.65 11.80
N VAL A 121 -7.13 -3.99 10.77
CA VAL A 121 -7.08 -5.36 10.22
C VAL A 121 -6.75 -6.37 11.31
N GLN A 122 -5.74 -6.10 12.13
CA GLN A 122 -5.36 -6.95 13.24
C GLN A 122 -6.48 -7.07 14.28
N LYS A 123 -7.07 -5.93 14.68
CA LYS A 123 -8.16 -5.87 15.66
C LYS A 123 -9.41 -6.65 15.22
N LYS A 124 -9.74 -6.64 13.92
CA LYS A 124 -10.86 -7.40 13.35
C LYS A 124 -10.51 -8.86 13.05
N GLY A 125 -9.28 -9.31 13.29
CA GLY A 125 -8.84 -10.68 12.95
C GLY A 125 -8.78 -10.95 11.44
N LEU A 126 -8.56 -9.90 10.64
CA LEU A 126 -8.57 -9.96 9.17
C LEU A 126 -7.16 -10.09 8.56
N ILE A 127 -6.17 -10.49 9.37
CA ILE A 127 -4.78 -10.70 8.95
C ILE A 127 -4.76 -11.69 7.77
N PRO A 128 -4.15 -11.32 6.62
CA PRO A 128 -3.98 -12.25 5.50
C PRO A 128 -3.19 -13.49 5.92
N THR A 129 -3.64 -14.64 5.43
CA THR A 129 -2.86 -15.88 5.52
C THR A 129 -1.78 -15.93 4.45
N GLU A 130 -0.74 -16.73 4.67
CA GLU A 130 0.31 -17.00 3.67
C GLU A 130 -0.27 -17.50 2.34
N LYS A 131 -1.31 -18.32 2.41
CA LYS A 131 -2.00 -18.81 1.22
C LYS A 131 -2.66 -17.65 0.45
N GLU A 132 -3.35 -16.74 1.12
CA GLU A 132 -4.01 -15.61 0.47
C GLU A 132 -3.01 -14.66 -0.21
N ILE A 133 -1.86 -14.41 0.42
CA ILE A 133 -0.77 -13.62 -0.17
C ILE A 133 -0.19 -14.33 -1.39
N THR A 134 0.07 -15.63 -1.27
CA THR A 134 0.61 -16.45 -2.38
C THR A 134 -0.37 -16.52 -3.55
N ASP A 135 -1.65 -16.75 -3.29
CA ASP A 135 -2.69 -16.79 -4.33
C ASP A 135 -2.77 -15.44 -5.08
N TYR A 136 -2.63 -14.32 -4.36
CA TYR A 136 -2.58 -12.98 -4.97
C TYR A 136 -1.34 -12.82 -5.87
N ILE A 137 -0.16 -13.21 -5.40
CA ILE A 137 1.08 -13.13 -6.20
C ILE A 137 0.98 -14.02 -7.45
N LEU A 138 0.44 -15.23 -7.33
CA LEU A 138 0.23 -16.13 -8.48
C LEU A 138 -0.75 -15.55 -9.50
N MET A 139 -1.78 -14.84 -9.04
CA MET A 139 -2.70 -14.11 -9.91
C MET A 139 -1.96 -12.99 -10.67
N GLU A 140 -1.15 -12.18 -9.98
CA GLU A 140 -0.34 -11.13 -10.61
C GLU A 140 0.68 -11.71 -11.60
N GLN A 141 1.34 -12.82 -11.26
CA GLN A 141 2.23 -13.55 -12.17
C GLN A 141 1.50 -14.00 -13.44
N LYS A 142 0.28 -14.51 -13.30
CA LYS A 142 -0.54 -14.92 -14.45
C LYS A 142 -0.89 -13.73 -15.33
N ILE A 143 -1.32 -12.61 -14.74
CA ILE A 143 -1.63 -11.37 -15.48
C ILE A 143 -0.37 -10.84 -16.18
N ALA A 144 0.76 -10.82 -15.48
CA ALA A 144 2.04 -10.41 -16.06
C ALA A 144 2.51 -11.36 -17.18
N GLY A 145 2.17 -12.65 -17.09
CA GLY A 145 2.40 -13.63 -18.15
C GLY A 145 1.59 -13.39 -19.43
N GLU A 146 0.50 -12.63 -19.36
CA GLU A 146 -0.25 -12.16 -20.54
C GLU A 146 0.50 -11.03 -21.28
N ASN A 147 1.44 -10.36 -20.61
CA ASN A 147 2.33 -9.35 -21.19
C ASN A 147 3.78 -9.46 -20.65
N PRO A 148 4.50 -10.53 -21.02
CA PRO A 148 5.77 -10.89 -20.38
C PRO A 148 6.90 -9.90 -20.67
N GLU A 149 6.77 -9.08 -21.71
CA GLU A 149 7.79 -8.09 -22.10
C GLU A 149 7.88 -6.96 -21.09
N VAL A 150 6.74 -6.48 -20.58
CA VAL A 150 6.67 -5.39 -19.58
C VAL A 150 7.27 -5.85 -18.25
N LEU A 151 6.90 -7.06 -17.79
CA LEU A 151 7.48 -7.62 -16.56
C LEU A 151 8.98 -7.82 -16.69
N ARG A 152 9.44 -8.40 -17.82
CA ARG A 152 10.87 -8.60 -18.08
C ARG A 152 11.61 -7.27 -18.11
N GLU A 153 11.02 -6.23 -18.69
CA GLU A 153 11.61 -4.90 -18.69
C GLU A 153 11.70 -4.33 -17.26
N ILE A 154 10.66 -4.47 -16.43
CA ILE A 154 10.65 -4.04 -15.01
C ILE A 154 11.70 -4.79 -14.19
N ILE A 155 11.80 -6.11 -14.33
CA ILE A 155 12.79 -6.92 -13.60
C ILE A 155 14.20 -6.53 -14.07
N ASN A 156 14.46 -6.48 -15.37
CA ASN A 156 15.77 -6.14 -15.90
C ASN A 156 16.22 -4.71 -15.54
N SER A 157 15.30 -3.76 -15.58
CA SER A 157 15.56 -2.36 -15.22
C SER A 157 15.81 -2.16 -13.73
N SER A 158 15.10 -2.92 -12.89
CA SER A 158 15.29 -2.88 -11.44
C SER A 158 16.61 -3.50 -10.99
N GLY A 159 17.15 -4.43 -11.79
CA GLY A 159 18.31 -5.22 -11.42
C GLY A 159 18.04 -6.23 -10.29
N LEU A 160 16.78 -6.44 -9.93
CA LEU A 160 16.32 -7.53 -9.08
C LEU A 160 16.36 -8.85 -9.86
N THR A 161 16.51 -9.97 -9.15
CA THR A 161 16.14 -11.25 -9.75
C THR A 161 14.62 -11.37 -9.80
N GLU A 162 14.09 -12.25 -10.66
CA GLU A 162 12.66 -12.55 -10.68
C GLU A 162 12.17 -13.08 -9.32
N ASP A 163 13.01 -13.86 -8.64
CA ASP A 163 12.73 -14.36 -7.30
C ASP A 163 12.65 -13.22 -6.27
N ASP A 164 13.63 -12.31 -6.25
CA ASP A 164 13.59 -11.13 -5.37
C ASP A 164 12.37 -10.25 -5.64
N TYR A 165 12.02 -10.08 -6.92
CA TYR A 165 10.86 -9.30 -7.32
C TYR A 165 9.58 -9.90 -6.74
N TRP A 166 9.29 -11.18 -6.97
CA TRP A 166 8.03 -11.79 -6.53
C TRP A 166 7.98 -12.08 -5.02
N ASN A 167 9.08 -12.58 -4.45
CA ASN A 167 9.08 -13.10 -3.07
C ASN A 167 9.46 -12.05 -2.02
N ILE A 168 10.08 -10.93 -2.40
CA ILE A 168 10.48 -9.87 -1.48
C ILE A 168 9.73 -8.56 -1.79
N PHE A 169 9.92 -8.02 -2.99
CA PHE A 169 9.37 -6.70 -3.35
C PHE A 169 7.84 -6.73 -3.51
N GLU A 170 7.31 -7.62 -4.35
CA GLU A 170 5.86 -7.71 -4.59
C GLU A 170 5.14 -8.20 -3.34
N ARG A 171 5.76 -9.12 -2.59
CA ARG A 171 5.22 -9.62 -1.32
C ARG A 171 4.93 -8.52 -0.30
N PHE A 172 5.75 -7.46 -0.27
CA PHE A 172 5.52 -6.28 0.57
C PHE A 172 4.22 -5.57 0.22
N TYR A 173 3.94 -5.36 -1.07
CA TYR A 173 2.72 -4.71 -1.53
C TYR A 173 1.51 -5.64 -1.47
N ALA A 174 1.66 -6.88 -1.93
CA ALA A 174 0.62 -7.91 -1.91
C ALA A 174 0.02 -8.09 -0.51
N THR A 175 0.87 -8.12 0.54
CA THR A 175 0.39 -8.24 1.92
C THR A 175 -0.51 -7.07 2.32
N LYS A 176 -0.13 -5.83 1.99
CA LYS A 176 -0.95 -4.63 2.26
C LYS A 176 -2.26 -4.65 1.46
N ILE A 177 -2.18 -4.99 0.17
CA ILE A 177 -3.34 -5.01 -0.73
C ILE A 177 -4.38 -6.03 -0.25
N VAL A 178 -3.96 -7.25 0.07
CA VAL A 178 -4.86 -8.29 0.57
C VAL A 178 -5.46 -7.87 1.91
N ALA A 179 -4.65 -7.32 2.83
CA ALA A 179 -5.14 -6.84 4.12
C ALA A 179 -6.22 -5.75 3.98
N PHE A 180 -5.96 -4.73 3.15
CA PHE A 180 -6.91 -3.62 2.93
C PHE A 180 -8.14 -4.02 2.12
N SER A 181 -8.02 -5.00 1.21
CA SER A 181 -9.16 -5.60 0.52
C SER A 181 -10.08 -6.30 1.52
N LYS A 182 -9.53 -7.12 2.42
CA LYS A 182 -10.31 -7.79 3.48
C LYS A 182 -10.98 -6.79 4.42
N LEU A 183 -10.27 -5.73 4.82
CA LEU A 183 -10.85 -4.66 5.63
C LEU A 183 -12.04 -4.00 4.91
N SER A 184 -11.85 -3.65 3.63
CA SER A 184 -12.88 -2.97 2.84
C SER A 184 -14.14 -3.84 2.67
N GLN A 185 -13.95 -5.12 2.34
CA GLN A 185 -15.05 -6.08 2.26
C GLN A 185 -15.79 -6.22 3.59
N SER A 186 -15.05 -6.33 4.70
CA SER A 186 -15.65 -6.39 6.04
C SER A 186 -16.49 -5.16 6.35
N ILE A 187 -16.00 -3.95 6.08
CA ILE A 187 -16.75 -2.74 6.44
C ILE A 187 -17.97 -2.51 5.54
N PHE A 188 -17.91 -2.91 4.27
CA PHE A 188 -19.06 -2.80 3.36
C PHE A 188 -20.14 -3.81 3.72
N LYS A 189 -19.73 -5.01 4.14
CA LYS A 189 -20.63 -6.01 4.71
C LYS A 189 -21.27 -5.53 6.01
N ASP A 190 -20.48 -5.02 6.95
CA ASP A 190 -20.97 -4.49 8.24
C ASP A 190 -21.96 -3.33 8.03
N ALA A 191 -21.76 -2.52 6.98
CA ALA A 191 -22.63 -1.41 6.60
C ALA A 191 -23.88 -1.83 5.81
N GLY A 192 -24.01 -3.09 5.41
CA GLY A 192 -25.09 -3.57 4.55
C GLY A 192 -25.06 -3.02 3.12
N ILE A 193 -23.93 -2.46 2.66
CA ILE A 193 -23.79 -1.88 1.31
C ILE A 193 -23.98 -2.95 0.21
N GLU A 194 -23.60 -4.20 0.50
CA GLU A 194 -23.81 -5.33 -0.41
C GLU A 194 -25.28 -5.67 -0.66
N ASN A 195 -26.19 -5.21 0.21
CA ASN A 195 -27.63 -5.45 0.12
C ASN A 195 -28.40 -4.25 -0.49
N THR A 196 -27.69 -3.24 -1.01
CA THR A 196 -28.32 -2.08 -1.63
C THR A 196 -28.75 -2.38 -3.06
N ASP A 197 -29.81 -1.74 -3.55
CA ASP A 197 -30.23 -1.82 -4.95
C ASP A 197 -29.34 -1.01 -5.90
N LYS A 198 -28.34 -0.29 -5.36
CA LYS A 198 -27.42 0.57 -6.12
C LYS A 198 -26.50 -0.27 -6.98
N VAL A 199 -26.24 0.19 -8.20
CA VAL A 199 -25.37 -0.49 -9.17
C VAL A 199 -24.43 0.47 -9.88
N GLY A 200 -23.36 -0.06 -10.47
CA GLY A 200 -22.43 0.73 -11.28
C GLY A 200 -21.79 1.89 -10.50
N LEU A 201 -21.80 3.09 -11.09
CA LEU A 201 -21.15 4.27 -10.52
C LEU A 201 -21.73 4.69 -9.17
N GLU A 202 -23.04 4.57 -8.98
CA GLU A 202 -23.70 4.98 -7.74
C GLU A 202 -23.26 4.11 -6.54
N LEU A 203 -23.09 2.80 -6.77
CA LEU A 203 -22.54 1.89 -5.76
C LEU A 203 -21.10 2.25 -5.42
N LEU A 204 -20.28 2.56 -6.43
CA LEU A 204 -18.87 2.93 -6.26
C LEU A 204 -18.73 4.25 -5.46
N GLU A 205 -19.53 5.26 -5.76
CA GLU A 205 -19.54 6.52 -5.00
C GLU A 205 -19.96 6.29 -3.55
N THR A 206 -21.00 5.49 -3.32
CA THR A 206 -21.45 5.12 -1.97
C THR A 206 -20.35 4.41 -1.18
N GLN A 207 -19.68 3.42 -1.78
CA GLN A 207 -18.56 2.71 -1.17
C GLN A 207 -17.40 3.66 -0.86
N LYS A 208 -17.06 4.57 -1.78
CA LYS A 208 -15.98 5.55 -1.63
C LYS A 208 -16.25 6.52 -0.48
N GLU A 209 -17.45 7.07 -0.41
CA GLU A 209 -17.85 7.99 0.67
C GLU A 209 -17.84 7.30 2.03
N TYR A 210 -18.40 6.09 2.10
CA TYR A 210 -18.41 5.30 3.32
C TYR A 210 -16.99 4.95 3.77
N TYR A 211 -16.15 4.49 2.86
CA TYR A 211 -14.74 4.19 3.14
C TYR A 211 -14.01 5.42 3.66
N LYS A 212 -14.17 6.58 3.01
CA LYS A 212 -13.56 7.84 3.46
C LYS A 212 -13.99 8.22 4.87
N LYS A 213 -15.28 8.11 5.18
CA LYS A 213 -15.81 8.37 6.53
C LYS A 213 -15.20 7.39 7.54
N PHE A 214 -15.20 6.10 7.23
CA PHE A 214 -14.65 5.06 8.08
C PHE A 214 -13.17 5.29 8.40
N ILE A 215 -12.35 5.61 7.38
CA ILE A 215 -10.94 5.96 7.59
C ILE A 215 -10.81 7.20 8.48
N GLY A 216 -11.60 8.27 8.23
CA GLY A 216 -11.60 9.45 9.09
C GLY A 216 -11.85 9.11 10.56
N GLU A 217 -12.83 8.26 10.85
CA GLU A 217 -13.12 7.80 12.20
C GLU A 217 -11.99 6.95 12.81
N LEU A 218 -11.34 6.09 12.02
CA LEU A 218 -10.17 5.34 12.50
C LEU A 218 -9.02 6.27 12.88
N LYS A 219 -8.76 7.28 12.05
CA LYS A 219 -7.71 8.28 12.30
C LYS A 219 -7.97 9.06 13.58
N ASP A 220 -9.21 9.46 13.83
CA ASP A 220 -9.59 10.19 15.05
C ASP A 220 -9.52 9.32 16.32
N LYS A 221 -9.75 8.01 16.20
CA LYS A 221 -9.71 7.06 17.33
C LYS A 221 -8.33 6.46 17.57
N ALA A 222 -7.41 6.58 16.62
CA ALA A 222 -6.10 5.96 16.70
C ALA A 222 -5.24 6.61 17.81
N THR A 223 -4.64 5.78 18.65
CA THR A 223 -3.55 6.21 19.53
C THR A 223 -2.24 6.02 18.78
N VAL A 224 -1.49 7.10 18.60
CA VAL A 224 -0.19 7.06 17.93
C VAL A 224 0.85 7.55 18.91
N THR A 225 1.86 6.72 19.17
CA THR A 225 3.01 7.07 20.01
C THR A 225 4.21 7.28 19.09
N ILE A 226 4.77 8.50 19.09
CA ILE A 226 5.94 8.84 18.25
C ILE A 226 7.18 8.76 19.13
N ASN A 227 8.23 8.08 18.64
CA ASN A 227 9.52 8.04 19.30
C ASN A 227 10.11 9.46 19.38
N LYS A 228 10.64 9.83 20.54
CA LYS A 228 11.32 11.12 20.78
C LYS A 228 12.26 11.60 19.67
N GLU A 229 13.00 10.70 19.02
CA GLU A 229 13.93 11.05 17.92
C GLU A 229 13.22 11.60 16.68
N TYR A 230 11.91 11.30 16.56
CA TYR A 230 11.03 11.66 15.45
C TYR A 230 9.95 12.67 15.86
N LYS A 231 10.10 13.35 17.01
CA LYS A 231 9.11 14.28 17.59
C LYS A 231 8.69 15.45 16.69
N ASP A 232 9.53 15.81 15.72
CA ASP A 232 9.27 16.94 14.82
C ASP A 232 8.25 16.58 13.72
N PHE A 233 7.94 15.28 13.57
CA PHE A 233 6.85 14.81 12.72
C PHE A 233 5.51 14.94 13.44
N SER A 234 4.49 15.41 12.72
CA SER A 234 3.14 15.63 13.26
C SER A 234 2.07 14.99 12.37
N TYR A 235 1.15 14.31 13.02
CA TYR A 235 0.01 13.67 12.38
C TYR A 235 -1.15 14.65 12.24
N ASP A 236 -1.52 15.02 11.01
CA ASP A 236 -2.64 15.92 10.71
C ASP A 236 -2.68 17.20 11.58
N LYS A 237 -1.51 17.71 11.98
CA LYS A 237 -1.32 18.87 12.90
C LYS A 237 -1.87 18.68 14.33
N LYS A 238 -2.21 17.46 14.75
CA LYS A 238 -2.46 17.10 16.15
C LYS A 238 -1.12 16.61 16.77
N ILE A 239 -0.67 17.24 17.85
CA ILE A 239 0.47 16.73 18.63
C ILE A 239 -0.01 15.46 19.33
N LEU A 240 0.63 14.35 18.99
CA LEU A 240 0.38 13.04 19.56
C LEU A 240 1.32 12.78 20.73
N THR A 241 1.00 11.80 21.58
CA THR A 241 1.79 11.44 22.75
C THR A 241 3.22 11.06 22.33
N VAL A 242 4.18 11.92 22.65
CA VAL A 242 5.62 11.64 22.47
C VAL A 242 6.07 10.83 23.67
N LYS A 243 6.70 9.66 23.44
CA LYS A 243 7.32 8.86 24.50
C LYS A 243 8.77 8.55 24.15
#